data_AF-A0A5S9MJT8-F1
#
_entry.id   AF-A0A5S9MJT8-F1
#
_cell.length_a   1.000
_cell.length_b   1.000
_cell.length_c   1.000
_cell.angle_alpha   90.00
_cell.angle_beta   90.00
_cell.angle_gamma   90.00
#
_symmetry.space_group_name_H-M   'P 1'
#
loop_
_entity.id
_entity.type
_entity.pdbx_description
1 polymer ?
#
loop_
_entity_poly.entity_id
_entity_poly.type
_entity_poly.pdbx_seq_one_letter_code
_entity_poly.pdbx_strand_id
1 'polypeptide(L)'
;MSKIKKQDIITLTDKESIPQMDADVIYYFMDDQDKAVEKKAYKEWTSHPLWKQLDAVKAKQVHKVDEITWNMGGGIIAANMMLDDIYDRLGIDK
;
A
#
# COMPACT_ATOMS: atom_id res chain seq x y z
N MET A 1 6.34 -26.70 20.77
CA MET A 1 5.32 -25.92 20.03
C MET A 1 5.98 -24.65 19.54
N SER A 2 6.13 -24.49 18.22
CA SER A 2 6.75 -23.32 17.61
C SER A 2 5.83 -22.11 17.79
N LYS A 3 6.37 -21.00 18.30
CA LYS A 3 5.66 -19.71 18.35
C LYS A 3 5.46 -19.25 16.90
N ILE A 4 4.22 -19.26 16.42
CA ILE A 4 3.86 -18.58 15.17
C ILE A 4 4.25 -17.11 15.35
N LYS A 5 5.16 -16.59 14.52
CA LYS A 5 5.48 -15.16 14.44
C LYS A 5 4.19 -14.44 14.06
N LYS A 6 3.63 -13.68 14.99
CA LYS A 6 2.43 -12.87 14.81
C LYS A 6 2.88 -11.50 14.29
N GLN A 7 3.19 -11.36 13.00
CA GLN A 7 3.70 -10.09 12.46
C GLN A 7 3.40 -9.90 10.97
N ASP A 8 2.14 -9.71 10.60
CA ASP A 8 1.79 -9.38 9.20
C ASP A 8 1.08 -8.03 9.05
N ILE A 9 0.68 -7.38 10.15
CA ILE A 9 0.06 -6.05 10.14
C ILE A 9 0.87 -5.15 11.06
N ILE A 10 1.42 -4.07 10.50
CA ILE A 10 2.19 -3.06 11.20
C ILE A 10 1.41 -1.74 11.17
N THR A 11 1.08 -1.20 12.33
CA THR A 11 0.53 0.16 12.46
C THR A 11 1.68 1.12 12.72
N LEU A 12 1.90 2.06 11.82
CA LEU A 12 2.91 3.10 11.97
C LEU A 12 2.27 4.36 12.53
N THR A 13 2.75 4.83 13.69
CA THR A 13 2.24 6.04 14.35
C THR A 13 3.20 7.23 14.22
N ASP A 14 4.40 7.01 13.69
CA ASP A 14 5.43 8.03 13.54
C ASP A 14 6.20 7.92 12.22
N LYS A 15 6.65 9.06 11.70
CA LYS A 15 7.32 9.19 10.39
C LYS A 15 8.74 8.64 10.39
N GLU A 16 9.40 8.51 11.54
CA GLU A 16 10.72 7.84 11.62
C GLU A 16 10.62 6.35 11.26
N SER A 17 9.41 5.78 11.32
CA SER A 17 9.16 4.38 10.95
C SER A 17 8.88 4.17 9.46
N ILE A 18 8.86 5.21 8.63
CA ILE A 18 8.69 5.10 7.17
C ILE A 18 9.62 4.06 6.52
N PRO A 19 10.90 3.90 6.91
CA PRO A 19 11.77 2.86 6.32
C PRO A 19 11.25 1.42 6.50
N GLN A 20 10.33 1.17 7.44
CA GLN A 20 9.69 -0.16 7.58
C GLN A 20 8.69 -0.47 6.45
N MET A 21 8.29 0.54 5.66
CA MET A 21 7.43 0.40 4.47
C MET A 21 8.21 0.09 3.19
N ASP A 22 9.54 -0.04 3.28
CA ASP A 22 10.39 -0.22 2.11
C ASP A 22 10.05 -1.54 1.38
N ALA A 23 9.94 -1.44 0.07
CA ALA A 23 9.46 -2.51 -0.81
C ALA A 23 9.84 -2.18 -2.26
N ASP A 24 9.79 -3.20 -3.13
CA ASP A 24 9.94 -3.00 -4.59
C ASP A 24 8.72 -2.29 -5.19
N VAL A 25 7.51 -2.59 -4.69
CA VAL A 25 6.24 -2.03 -5.14
C VAL A 25 5.34 -1.74 -3.94
N ILE A 26 4.74 -0.55 -3.90
CA ILE A 26 3.78 -0.13 -2.88
C ILE A 26 2.40 0.03 -3.49
N TYR A 27 1.42 -0.67 -2.94
CA TYR A 27 0.00 -0.50 -3.23
C TYR A 27 -0.65 0.23 -2.05
N TYR A 28 -1.36 1.32 -2.31
CA TYR A 28 -2.02 2.08 -1.25
C TYR A 28 -3.46 2.43 -1.61
N PHE A 29 -4.34 2.39 -0.60
CA PHE A 29 -5.70 2.91 -0.68
C PHE A 29 -5.90 3.95 0.42
N MET A 30 -6.95 4.76 0.26
CA MET A 30 -7.43 5.72 1.25
C MET A 30 -8.94 5.60 1.27
N ASP A 31 -9.56 5.77 2.44
CA ASP A 31 -11.02 5.86 2.53
C ASP A 31 -11.49 7.09 1.71
N ASP A 32 -12.28 6.82 0.67
CA ASP A 32 -12.79 7.86 -0.21
C ASP A 32 -13.99 8.62 0.41
N GLN A 33 -14.48 8.25 1.60
CA GLN A 33 -15.54 8.96 2.33
C GLN A 33 -15.03 10.21 3.07
N ASP A 34 -13.87 10.15 3.74
CA ASP A 34 -13.22 11.31 4.39
C ASP A 34 -12.00 11.81 3.60
N LYS A 35 -12.28 12.38 2.43
CA LYS A 35 -11.24 12.83 1.49
C LYS A 35 -10.33 13.91 2.06
N ALA A 36 -10.74 14.68 3.07
CA ALA A 36 -9.97 15.82 3.54
C ALA A 36 -8.86 15.39 4.51
N VAL A 37 -9.20 14.56 5.49
CA VAL A 37 -8.26 14.04 6.49
C VAL A 37 -7.25 13.11 5.83
N GLU A 38 -7.71 12.19 4.99
CA GLU A 38 -6.85 11.22 4.32
C GLU A 38 -5.87 11.88 3.35
N LYS A 39 -6.32 12.87 2.56
CA LYS A 39 -5.41 13.62 1.67
C LYS A 39 -4.34 14.39 2.45
N LYS A 40 -4.68 14.93 3.62
CA LYS A 40 -3.73 15.62 4.48
C LYS A 40 -2.70 14.63 5.04
N ALA A 41 -3.15 13.52 5.60
CA ALA A 41 -2.27 12.46 6.09
C ALA A 41 -1.34 11.95 4.99
N TYR A 42 -1.89 11.56 3.84
CA TYR A 42 -1.09 11.13 2.69
C TYR A 42 -0.03 12.16 2.31
N LYS A 43 -0.39 13.44 2.21
CA LYS A 43 0.56 14.52 1.88
C LYS A 43 1.65 14.67 2.94
N GLU A 44 1.29 14.61 4.22
CA GLU A 44 2.26 14.74 5.33
C GLU A 44 3.26 13.58 5.36
N TRP A 45 2.83 12.36 5.07
CA TRP A 45 3.70 11.19 5.03
C TRP A 45 4.56 11.18 3.77
N THR A 46 3.97 11.41 2.60
CA THR A 46 4.68 11.34 1.31
C THR A 46 5.60 12.53 1.03
N SER A 47 5.42 13.66 1.73
CA SER A 47 6.34 14.79 1.64
C SER A 47 7.61 14.61 2.48
N HIS A 48 7.64 13.66 3.42
CA HIS A 48 8.77 13.44 4.33
C HIS A 48 10.04 12.96 3.58
N PRO A 49 11.25 13.38 3.98
CA PRO A 49 12.49 12.94 3.33
C PRO A 49 12.68 11.42 3.32
N LEU A 50 12.29 10.72 4.40
CA LEU A 50 12.40 9.25 4.48
C LEU A 50 11.51 8.55 3.45
N TRP A 51 10.34 9.11 3.11
CA TRP A 51 9.50 8.56 2.05
C TRP A 51 10.21 8.59 0.70
N LYS A 52 10.89 9.71 0.39
CA LYS A 52 11.68 9.85 -0.84
C LYS A 52 12.88 8.90 -0.90
N GLN A 53 13.23 8.25 0.22
CA GLN A 53 14.30 7.25 0.27
C GLN A 53 13.83 5.83 0.00
N LEU A 54 12.53 5.55 0.01
CA LEU A 54 12.01 4.20 -0.29
C LEU A 54 12.31 3.80 -1.73
N ASP A 55 12.64 2.53 -1.93
CA ASP A 55 13.04 2.01 -3.24
C ASP A 55 11.89 2.05 -4.24
N ALA A 56 10.68 1.64 -3.84
CA ALA A 56 9.47 1.81 -4.64
C ALA A 56 9.21 3.27 -5.05
N VAL A 57 9.48 4.24 -4.18
CA VAL A 57 9.26 5.67 -4.50
C VAL A 57 10.27 6.14 -5.55
N LYS A 58 11.54 5.77 -5.40
CA LYS A 58 12.59 6.07 -6.38
C LYS A 58 12.33 5.40 -7.73
N ALA A 59 11.81 4.17 -7.71
CA ALA A 59 11.47 3.38 -8.88
C ALA A 59 10.13 3.78 -9.53
N LYS A 60 9.38 4.73 -8.96
CA LYS A 60 8.02 5.11 -9.37
C LYS A 60 7.03 3.93 -9.34
N GLN A 61 7.22 3.02 -8.40
CA GLN A 61 6.40 1.84 -8.16
C GLN A 61 5.46 2.04 -6.96
N VAL A 62 4.75 3.17 -6.91
CA VAL A 62 3.77 3.48 -5.88
C VAL A 62 2.43 3.71 -6.55
N HIS A 63 1.46 2.86 -6.24
CA HIS A 63 0.22 2.78 -7.01
C HIS A 63 -1.00 2.87 -6.11
N LYS A 64 -1.89 3.84 -6.40
CA LYS A 64 -3.20 3.89 -5.72
C LYS A 64 -4.04 2.70 -6.20
N VAL A 65 -4.76 2.05 -5.30
CA VAL A 65 -5.72 0.98 -5.61
C VAL A 65 -7.12 1.32 -5.12
N ASP A 66 -8.10 0.61 -5.68
CA ASP A 66 -9.47 0.63 -5.20
C ASP A 66 -9.60 -0.14 -3.88
N GLU A 67 -10.14 0.51 -2.85
CA GLU A 67 -10.28 -0.08 -1.51
C GLU A 67 -11.26 -1.26 -1.50
N ILE A 68 -12.33 -1.21 -2.29
CA ILE A 68 -13.28 -2.31 -2.37
C ILE A 68 -12.57 -3.56 -2.90
N THR A 69 -11.77 -3.42 -3.94
CA THR A 69 -11.00 -4.50 -4.53
C THR A 69 -9.91 -5.02 -3.58
N TRP A 70 -9.16 -4.14 -2.93
CA TRP A 70 -7.96 -4.51 -2.17
C TRP A 70 -8.16 -4.74 -0.67
N ASN A 71 -9.31 -4.37 -0.11
CA ASN A 71 -9.55 -4.45 1.34
C ASN A 71 -10.96 -4.97 1.67
N MET A 72 -12.03 -4.32 1.21
CA MET A 72 -13.40 -4.61 1.69
C MET A 72 -14.10 -5.78 0.98
N GLY A 73 -13.73 -6.08 -0.27
CA GLY A 73 -14.49 -6.98 -1.15
C GLY A 73 -14.42 -8.45 -0.75
N GLY A 74 -13.30 -8.89 -0.18
CA GLY A 74 -13.12 -10.19 0.51
C GLY A 74 -13.43 -11.49 -0.22
N GLY A 75 -14.00 -11.44 -1.43
CA GLY A 75 -14.50 -12.59 -2.19
C GLY A 75 -13.74 -12.83 -3.50
N ILE A 76 -14.13 -13.90 -4.22
CA ILE A 76 -13.44 -14.36 -5.44
C ILE A 76 -13.40 -13.30 -6.56
N ILE A 77 -14.45 -12.47 -6.67
CA ILE A 77 -14.49 -11.38 -7.66
C ILE A 77 -13.40 -10.35 -7.34
N ALA A 78 -13.34 -9.89 -6.08
CA ALA A 78 -12.32 -8.95 -5.64
C ALA A 78 -10.90 -9.52 -5.78
N ALA A 79 -10.72 -10.82 -5.48
CA ALA A 79 -9.45 -11.50 -5.67
C ALA A 79 -8.99 -11.52 -7.14
N ASN A 80 -9.89 -11.82 -8.08
CA ASN A 80 -9.56 -11.77 -9.51
C ASN A 80 -9.24 -10.35 -9.99
N MET A 81 -9.98 -9.34 -9.51
CA MET A 81 -9.71 -7.93 -9.83
C MET A 81 -8.36 -7.46 -9.27
N MET A 82 -8.00 -7.86 -8.05
CA MET A 82 -6.69 -7.59 -7.46
C MET A 82 -5.57 -8.23 -8.29
N LEU A 83 -5.76 -9.46 -8.76
CA LEU A 83 -4.79 -10.12 -9.66
C LEU A 83 -4.65 -9.35 -10.97
N ASP A 84 -5.76 -8.89 -11.56
CA ASP A 84 -5.74 -8.08 -12.78
C ASP A 84 -4.93 -6.79 -12.60
N ASP A 85 -5.10 -6.09 -11.46
CA ASP A 85 -4.28 -4.92 -11.11
C ASP A 85 -2.78 -5.27 -11.02
N ILE A 86 -2.44 -6.43 -10.46
CA ILE A 86 -1.04 -6.88 -10.31
C ILE A 86 -0.43 -7.20 -11.68
N TYR A 87 -1.13 -7.95 -12.53
CA TYR A 87 -0.67 -8.28 -13.89
C TYR A 87 -0.42 -7.01 -14.72
N ASP A 88 -1.37 -6.07 -14.73
CA ASP A 88 -1.25 -4.81 -15.48
C ASP A 88 -0.04 -3.98 -15.03
N ARG A 89 0.13 -3.79 -13.71
CA ARG A 89 1.19 -2.92 -13.17
C ARG A 89 2.58 -3.53 -13.26
N LEU A 90 2.68 -4.85 -13.22
CA LEU A 90 3.95 -5.56 -13.39
C LEU A 90 4.27 -5.86 -14.87
N GLY A 91 3.34 -5.57 -15.79
CA GLY A 91 3.50 -5.85 -17.22
C GLY A 91 3.65 -7.33 -17.52
N ILE A 92 2.92 -8.18 -16.79
CA ILE A 92 2.94 -9.63 -16.93
C ILE A 92 1.72 -10.05 -17.74
N ASP A 93 1.89 -10.97 -18.68
CA ASP A 93 0.78 -11.57 -19.41
C ASP A 93 -0.03 -12.51 -18.52
N LYS A 94 -1.36 -12.43 -18.63
CA LYS A 94 -2.32 -13.22 -17.85
C LYS A 94 -2.53 -14.62 -18.43
#